data_AF-A0A7S2QKS3-F1
#
_entry.id   AF-A0A7S2QKS3-F1
#
_cell.length_a   1.000
_cell.length_b   1.000
_cell.length_c   1.000
_cell.angle_alpha   90.00
_cell.angle_beta   90.00
_cell.angle_gamma   90.00
#
_symmetry.space_group_name_H-M   'P 1'
#
loop_
_entity.id
_entity.type
_entity.pdbx_description
1 polymer ?
#
loop_
_entity_poly.entity_id
_entity_poly.type
_entity_poly.pdbx_seq_one_letter_code
_entity_poly.pdbx_strand_id
1 'polypeptide(L)'
;GWISLKGNQGTPFLTEAEKPFLTCAAELALDREPESEGQQGVVRTLAADEVLEHLEGPRKQTFAAGLRVRGKAIADGATGWFTARDRHGTVFAEADRKYYVCTAGVAITDSMDIKDCK
;
A
#
# COMPACT_ATOMS: atom_id res chain seq x y z
N GLY A 1 22.34 -19.14 -25.08
CA GLY A 1 22.11 -20.03 -26.23
C GLY A 1 21.77 -19.18 -27.44
N TRP A 2 21.90 -19.71 -28.65
CA TRP A 2 21.51 -18.99 -29.88
C TRP A 2 20.10 -19.36 -30.28
N ILE A 3 19.33 -18.37 -30.72
CA ILE A 3 17.97 -18.55 -31.26
C ILE A 3 17.96 -18.05 -32.70
N SER A 4 17.39 -18.83 -33.61
CA SER A 4 17.25 -18.45 -35.01
C SER A 4 15.86 -17.84 -35.23
N LEU A 5 15.81 -16.56 -35.57
CA LEU A 5 14.56 -15.82 -35.83
C LEU A 5 13.84 -16.33 -37.10
N LYS A 6 14.59 -16.83 -38.08
CA LYS A 6 14.09 -17.24 -39.40
C LYS A 6 14.92 -18.39 -39.96
N GLY A 7 14.26 -19.42 -40.51
CA GLY A 7 14.93 -20.57 -41.14
C GLY A 7 15.43 -20.25 -42.55
N ASN A 8 16.27 -21.13 -43.12
CA ASN A 8 16.86 -20.90 -44.45
C ASN A 8 15.80 -20.83 -45.59
N GLN A 9 14.60 -21.37 -45.36
CA GLN A 9 13.48 -21.33 -46.32
C GLN A 9 12.52 -20.16 -46.08
N GLY A 10 12.93 -19.19 -45.26
CA GLY A 10 12.18 -17.96 -45.07
C GLY A 10 10.98 -18.04 -44.13
N THR A 11 10.68 -19.21 -43.56
CA THR A 11 9.65 -19.36 -42.52
C THR A 11 10.13 -18.68 -41.23
N PRO A 12 9.38 -17.70 -40.67
CA PRO A 12 9.68 -17.12 -39.37
C PRO A 12 9.42 -18.16 -38.28
N PHE A 13 10.38 -18.34 -37.37
CA PHE A 13 10.20 -19.19 -36.18
C PHE A 13 9.67 -18.39 -34.99
N LEU A 14 9.84 -17.07 -35.01
CA LEU A 14 9.38 -16.13 -34.01
C LEU A 14 8.67 -14.97 -34.72
N THR A 15 7.54 -14.53 -34.17
CA THR A 15 6.78 -13.35 -34.62
C THR A 15 6.66 -12.37 -33.47
N GLU A 16 6.78 -11.08 -33.77
CA GLU A 16 6.72 -10.02 -32.77
C GLU A 16 5.32 -9.97 -32.14
N ALA A 17 5.28 -9.92 -30.80
CA ALA A 17 4.04 -9.78 -30.05
C ALA A 17 3.95 -8.35 -29.52
N GLU A 18 2.89 -7.62 -29.90
CA GLU A 18 2.60 -6.29 -29.35
C GLU A 18 1.96 -6.41 -27.95
N LYS A 19 2.79 -6.31 -26.92
CA LYS A 19 2.37 -5.96 -25.56
C LYS A 19 3.45 -5.10 -24.93
N PRO A 20 3.10 -4.11 -24.09
CA PRO A 20 4.14 -3.27 -23.51
C PRO A 20 5.08 -4.14 -22.65
N PHE A 21 6.33 -4.25 -23.07
CA PHE A 21 7.41 -4.72 -22.22
C PHE A 21 8.10 -3.49 -21.64
N LEU A 22 8.47 -3.57 -20.36
CA LEU A 22 9.25 -2.53 -19.69
C LEU A 22 10.65 -3.08 -19.41
N THR A 23 11.67 -2.25 -19.66
CA THR A 23 13.05 -2.57 -19.32
C THR A 23 13.45 -1.85 -18.04
N CYS A 24 14.08 -2.57 -17.12
CA CYS A 24 14.58 -1.99 -15.88
C CYS A 24 15.82 -1.13 -16.17
N ALA A 25 15.74 0.19 -16.00
CA ALA A 25 16.83 1.10 -16.34
C ALA A 25 18.02 1.06 -15.36
N ALA A 26 17.80 0.58 -14.14
CA ALA A 26 18.81 0.44 -13.10
C ALA A 26 18.35 -0.61 -12.08
N GLU A 27 19.28 -1.11 -11.26
CA GLU A 27 18.96 -2.05 -10.18
C GLU A 27 17.83 -1.52 -9.28
N LEU A 28 16.75 -2.28 -9.15
CA LEU A 28 15.53 -1.86 -8.45
C LEU A 28 14.88 -3.03 -7.71
N ALA A 29 14.37 -2.79 -6.51
CA ALA A 29 13.58 -3.78 -5.78
C ALA A 29 12.23 -4.02 -6.47
N LEU A 30 11.91 -5.29 -6.77
CA LEU A 30 10.58 -5.72 -7.15
C LEU A 30 9.79 -6.04 -5.88
N ASP A 31 8.82 -5.18 -5.55
CA ASP A 31 7.98 -5.35 -4.38
C ASP A 31 6.79 -6.27 -4.64
N ARG A 32 6.39 -7.01 -3.60
CA ARG A 32 5.13 -7.75 -3.58
C ARG A 32 3.96 -6.77 -3.39
N GLU A 33 2.78 -7.13 -3.87
CA GLU A 33 1.58 -6.33 -3.63
C GLU A 33 1.33 -6.23 -2.10
N PRO A 34 1.19 -5.01 -1.55
CA PRO A 34 1.00 -4.85 -0.11
C PRO A 34 -0.42 -5.27 0.30
N GLU A 35 -0.54 -6.15 1.29
CA GLU A 35 -1.83 -6.56 1.86
C GLU A 35 -2.44 -5.49 2.78
N SER A 36 -1.62 -4.54 3.26
CA SER A 36 -2.03 -3.44 4.13
C SER A 36 -1.04 -2.27 4.05
N GLU A 37 -1.51 -1.07 4.41
CA GLU A 37 -0.68 0.13 4.41
C GLU A 37 0.53 -0.05 5.35
N GLY A 38 1.74 0.21 4.83
CA GLY A 38 2.99 0.09 5.59
C GLY A 38 3.61 -1.31 5.60
N GLN A 39 2.96 -2.34 5.04
CA GLN A 39 3.65 -3.59 4.73
C GLN A 39 4.43 -3.43 3.44
N GLN A 40 5.75 -3.36 3.56
CA GLN A 40 6.66 -3.46 2.42
C GLN A 40 7.27 -4.85 2.40
N GLY A 41 7.44 -5.41 1.21
CA GLY A 41 8.00 -6.73 1.08
C GLY A 41 8.62 -6.93 -0.27
N VAL A 42 9.95 -6.88 -0.31
CA VAL A 42 10.71 -7.14 -1.54
C VAL A 42 10.59 -8.63 -1.89
N VAL A 43 10.25 -8.92 -3.15
CA VAL A 43 10.34 -10.27 -3.72
C VAL A 43 11.79 -10.58 -4.04
N ARG A 44 12.42 -9.70 -4.83
CA ARG A 44 13.85 -9.73 -5.17
C ARG A 44 14.29 -8.39 -5.77
N THR A 45 15.58 -8.24 -5.99
CA THR A 45 16.14 -7.15 -6.78
C THR A 45 16.17 -7.51 -8.26
N LEU A 46 15.78 -6.57 -9.12
CA LEU A 46 15.87 -6.62 -10.57
C LEU A 46 17.24 -6.12 -11.03
N ALA A 47 17.79 -6.74 -12.07
CA ALA A 47 19.01 -6.25 -12.69
C ALA A 47 18.69 -5.12 -13.69
N ALA A 48 19.68 -4.26 -13.96
CA ALA A 48 19.59 -3.36 -15.10
C ALA A 48 19.42 -4.16 -16.40
N ASP A 49 18.69 -3.59 -17.35
CA ASP A 49 18.31 -4.18 -18.64
C ASP A 49 17.41 -5.42 -18.57
N GLU A 50 16.91 -5.77 -17.38
CA GLU A 50 15.94 -6.85 -17.22
C GLU A 50 14.58 -6.48 -17.84
N VAL A 51 14.02 -7.39 -18.66
CA VAL A 51 12.76 -7.17 -19.38
C VAL A 51 11.59 -7.77 -18.61
N LEU A 52 10.56 -6.95 -18.37
CA LEU A 52 9.35 -7.30 -17.64
C LEU A 52 8.13 -7.19 -18.56
N GLU A 53 7.23 -8.17 -18.49
CA GLU A 53 5.90 -8.05 -19.12
C GLU A 53 5.04 -7.08 -18.32
N HIS A 54 4.44 -6.10 -18.99
CA HIS A 54 3.46 -5.22 -18.36
C HIS A 54 2.13 -5.97 -18.20
N LEU A 55 1.78 -6.31 -16.95
CA LEU A 55 0.54 -7.02 -16.65
C LEU A 55 -0.63 -6.07 -16.39
N GLU A 56 -0.36 -4.91 -15.77
CA GLU A 56 -1.41 -3.96 -15.40
C GLU A 56 -0.89 -2.52 -15.24
N GLY A 57 -1.72 -1.54 -15.61
CA GLY A 57 -1.41 -0.11 -15.50
C GLY A 57 -1.31 0.39 -14.04
N PRO A 58 -0.89 1.66 -13.85
CA PRO A 58 -0.76 2.26 -12.52
C PRO A 58 -2.06 2.17 -11.73
N ARG A 59 -2.02 1.51 -10.57
CA ARG A 59 -3.13 1.47 -9.61
C ARG A 59 -2.98 2.60 -8.59
N LYS A 60 -4.08 3.31 -8.31
CA LYS A 60 -4.17 4.14 -7.10
C LYS A 60 -4.45 3.23 -5.92
N GLN A 61 -3.43 2.96 -5.11
CA GLN A 61 -3.66 2.29 -3.82
C GLN A 61 -4.34 3.27 -2.88
N THR A 62 -5.57 2.95 -2.47
CA THR A 62 -6.34 3.74 -1.50
C THR A 62 -6.47 2.88 -0.26
N PHE A 63 -5.78 3.25 0.82
CA PHE A 63 -5.90 2.55 2.08
C PHE A 63 -7.14 3.04 2.83
N ALA A 64 -7.81 2.14 3.56
CA ALA A 64 -8.93 2.53 4.40
C ALA A 64 -8.43 3.51 5.47
N ALA A 65 -9.01 4.71 5.51
CA ALA A 65 -8.72 5.67 6.56
C ALA A 65 -9.15 5.06 7.92
N GLY A 66 -8.24 5.10 8.90
CA GLY A 66 -8.61 4.78 10.28
C GLY A 66 -9.74 5.71 10.77
N LEU A 67 -10.63 5.19 11.61
CA LEU A 67 -11.70 5.97 12.23
C LEU A 67 -11.14 6.78 13.38
N ARG A 68 -10.99 8.10 13.18
CA ARG A 68 -10.71 9.06 14.25
C ARG A 68 -11.99 9.75 14.70
N VAL A 69 -12.12 9.92 16.02
CA VAL A 69 -13.28 10.53 16.66
C VAL A 69 -12.79 11.67 17.54
N ARG A 70 -13.51 12.79 17.52
CA ARG A 70 -13.28 13.89 18.47
C ARG A 70 -14.16 13.66 19.69
N GLY A 71 -13.56 13.63 20.87
CA GLY A 71 -14.27 13.40 22.13
C GLY A 71 -13.68 14.15 23.30
N LYS A 72 -14.39 14.09 24.42
CA LYS A 72 -13.96 14.60 25.72
C LYS A 72 -13.87 13.43 26.70
N ALA A 73 -12.70 13.23 27.28
CA ALA A 73 -12.48 12.25 28.32
C ALA A 73 -13.28 12.63 29.58
N ILE A 74 -14.04 11.68 30.11
CA ILE A 74 -14.88 11.91 31.30
C ILE A 74 -14.04 11.97 32.58
N ALA A 75 -12.91 11.27 32.61
CA ALA A 75 -12.07 11.15 33.80
C ALA A 75 -11.35 12.47 34.17
N ASP A 76 -10.82 13.20 33.18
CA ASP A 76 -10.00 14.40 33.38
C ASP A 76 -10.50 15.63 32.61
N GLY A 77 -11.52 15.47 31.76
CA GLY A 77 -12.08 16.54 30.94
C GLY A 77 -11.26 16.89 29.69
N ALA A 78 -10.17 16.17 29.39
CA ALA A 78 -9.34 16.42 28.21
C ALA A 78 -10.16 16.26 26.92
N THR A 79 -10.03 17.18 25.98
CA THR A 79 -10.77 17.16 24.70
C THR A 79 -9.80 17.09 23.54
N GLY A 80 -10.08 16.19 22.59
CA GLY A 80 -9.25 16.05 21.40
C GLY A 80 -9.71 14.90 20.52
N TRP A 81 -8.85 14.55 19.57
CA TRP A 81 -9.03 13.45 18.63
C TRP A 81 -8.37 12.19 19.15
N PHE A 82 -9.04 11.05 19.01
CA PHE A 82 -8.47 9.75 19.28
C PHE A 82 -8.82 8.79 18.15
N THR A 83 -8.02 7.75 17.97
CA THR A 83 -8.28 6.69 17.01
C THR A 83 -9.24 5.68 17.65
N ALA A 84 -10.47 5.56 17.15
CA ALA A 84 -11.42 4.54 17.60
C ALA A 84 -11.15 3.20 16.91
N ARG A 85 -10.77 3.24 15.62
CA ARG A 85 -10.32 2.08 14.85
C ARG A 85 -9.17 2.46 13.95
N ASP A 86 -8.10 1.68 13.93
CA ASP A 86 -7.00 1.93 12.98
C ASP A 86 -7.35 1.44 11.56
N ARG A 87 -6.42 1.68 10.64
CA ARG A 87 -6.50 1.23 9.25
C ARG A 87 -6.45 -0.30 9.08
N HIS A 88 -5.93 -1.02 10.07
CA HIS A 88 -5.81 -2.49 10.08
C HIS A 88 -7.04 -3.16 10.71
N GLY A 89 -8.01 -2.37 11.18
CA GLY A 89 -9.24 -2.87 11.81
C GLY A 89 -9.13 -3.07 13.31
N THR A 90 -8.00 -2.75 13.95
CA THR A 90 -7.84 -2.82 15.40
C THR A 90 -8.75 -1.79 16.05
N VAL A 91 -9.57 -2.22 17.00
CA VAL A 91 -10.53 -1.37 17.70
C VAL A 91 -9.94 -0.94 19.05
N PHE A 92 -9.80 0.37 19.25
CA PHE A 92 -9.33 0.99 20.49
C PHE A 92 -10.47 1.63 21.27
N ALA A 93 -11.59 1.94 20.60
CA ALA A 93 -12.80 2.40 21.26
C ALA A 93 -14.05 1.95 20.51
N GLU A 94 -15.02 1.43 21.25
CA GLU A 94 -16.31 0.99 20.73
C GLU A 94 -17.40 2.01 21.05
N ALA A 95 -18.29 2.26 20.09
CA ALA A 95 -19.45 3.12 20.30
C ALA A 95 -20.54 2.35 21.06
N ASP A 96 -20.93 2.82 22.25
CA ASP A 96 -22.12 2.38 22.96
C ASP A 96 -23.11 3.55 23.07
N ARG A 97 -24.17 3.50 22.26
CA ARG A 97 -25.29 4.46 22.17
C ARG A 97 -24.85 5.92 22.00
N LYS A 98 -24.39 6.57 23.06
CA LYS A 98 -24.01 8.00 23.15
C LYS A 98 -22.55 8.24 23.50
N TYR A 99 -21.78 7.20 23.84
CA TYR A 99 -20.40 7.34 24.30
C TYR A 99 -19.49 6.35 23.57
N TYR A 100 -18.19 6.66 23.56
CA TYR A 100 -17.16 5.71 23.14
C TYR A 100 -16.49 5.14 24.40
N VAL A 101 -16.45 3.82 24.51
CA VAL A 101 -15.74 3.13 25.57
C VAL A 101 -14.35 2.78 25.04
N CYS A 102 -13.32 3.34 25.67
CA CYS A 102 -11.94 3.03 25.35
C CYS A 102 -11.62 1.60 25.81
N THR A 103 -11.32 0.71 24.86
CA THR A 103 -11.01 -0.71 25.11
C THR A 103 -9.50 -0.97 25.15
N ALA A 104 -8.69 -0.07 24.60
CA ALA A 104 -7.23 -0.13 24.63
C ALA A 104 -6.63 1.28 24.70
N GLY A 105 -5.48 1.43 25.35
CA GLY A 105 -4.82 2.72 25.55
C GLY A 105 -4.58 3.46 24.22
N VAL A 106 -5.16 4.65 24.08
CA VAL A 106 -5.03 5.51 22.89
C VAL A 106 -4.81 6.96 23.31
N ALA A 107 -3.89 7.65 22.62
CA ALA A 107 -3.60 9.05 22.88
C ALA A 107 -4.73 9.96 22.36
N ILE A 108 -5.02 11.01 23.12
CA ILE A 108 -5.85 12.14 22.69
C ILE A 108 -4.92 13.20 22.11
N THR A 109 -5.21 13.67 20.89
CA THR A 109 -4.45 14.71 20.19
C THR A 109 -5.29 15.96 19.96
N ASP A 110 -4.65 17.13 19.81
CA ASP A 110 -5.35 18.40 19.58
C ASP A 110 -5.81 18.59 18.12
N SER A 111 -5.13 17.97 17.16
CA SER A 111 -5.51 17.96 15.74
C SER A 111 -5.97 16.58 15.23
N MET A 112 -6.75 16.60 14.14
CA MET A 112 -7.17 15.39 13.42
C MET A 112 -6.02 14.80 12.62
N ASP A 113 -5.21 15.65 11.97
CA ASP A 113 -3.97 15.24 11.34
C ASP A 113 -2.88 15.19 12.42
N ILE A 114 -2.26 14.03 12.57
CA ILE A 114 -1.21 13.82 13.57
C ILE A 114 0.02 14.69 13.27
N LYS A 115 0.21 15.11 12.01
CA LYS A 115 1.31 15.99 11.61
C LYS A 115 1.12 17.43 12.08
N ASP A 116 -0.13 17.82 12.33
CA ASP A 116 -0.49 19.18 12.79
C ASP A 116 -0.64 19.26 14.32
N CYS A 117 -0.39 18.16 15.03
CA CYS A 117 -0.45 18.14 16.49
C CYS A 117 0.78 18.83 17.09
N LYS A 118 0.58 19.64 18.13
CA LYS A 118 1.65 20.37 18.84
C LYS A 118 2.17 19.64 20.07
#